data_AF-A0A7L4ZK10-F1
#
_entry.id   AF-A0A7L4ZK10-F1
#
_cell.length_a   1.000
_cell.length_b   1.000
_cell.length_c   1.000
_cell.angle_alpha   90.00
_cell.angle_beta   90.00
_cell.angle_gamma   90.00
#
_symmetry.space_group_name_H-M   'P 1'
#
loop_
_entity.id
_entity.type
_entity.pdbx_description
1 polymer ?
#
loop_
_entity_poly.entity_id
_entity_poly.type
_entity_poly.pdbx_seq_one_letter_code
_entity_poly.pdbx_strand_id
1 'polypeptide(L)'
;MSNGIKRIGKGLFAIFMIKLSLVVGVLAFQACQTESTFDNEVQEEAKTNFLAALQETNQRLQEIVISPSATKGDIKGSDLMKENTTEITTFKMCLLLNQDDTADPSNTGVIDPTSVDTFGEIVTIGNQTGTRPVILDDANSDIIANDPVAFGYSMCFDIPVEPTVEAMELSIADAKNYLITKGLTESDIQNLFTADNEGGAIEEYNLVPTVMMLIAEEQNENSTASVNFMSLFGQNAHASRLGQCAGDALGISAIAEVVRLGVNSSAGKKLLKKAIRKVASRTLGWVGVAIFVYEFGDCMDWW
;
A
#
# COMPACT_ATOMS: atom_id res chain seq x y z
N MET A 1 77.29 3.48 -17.21
CA MET A 1 76.08 3.11 -16.43
C MET A 1 74.76 3.72 -16.93
N SER A 2 74.77 4.68 -17.88
CA SER A 2 73.55 5.38 -18.34
C SER A 2 72.55 4.54 -19.16
N ASN A 3 72.98 3.42 -19.74
CA ASN A 3 72.12 2.59 -20.60
C ASN A 3 71.18 1.65 -19.83
N GLY A 4 71.48 1.34 -18.55
CA GLY A 4 70.61 0.49 -17.71
C GLY A 4 69.33 1.21 -17.27
N ILE A 5 69.45 2.49 -16.90
CA ILE A 5 68.33 3.32 -16.40
C ILE A 5 67.27 3.54 -17.49
N LYS A 6 67.69 3.72 -18.75
CA LYS A 6 66.76 3.86 -19.89
C LYS A 6 65.93 2.60 -20.16
N ARG A 7 66.40 1.42 -19.74
CA ARG A 7 65.68 0.15 -19.94
C ARG A 7 64.63 -0.09 -18.85
N ILE A 8 64.96 0.26 -17.60
CA ILE A 8 64.03 0.15 -16.47
C ILE A 8 62.87 1.14 -16.60
N GLY A 9 63.14 2.38 -17.02
CA GLY A 9 62.09 3.41 -17.18
C GLY A 9 61.01 3.06 -18.21
N LYS A 10 61.35 2.35 -19.29
CA LYS A 10 60.40 1.96 -20.34
C LYS A 10 59.39 0.91 -19.86
N GLY A 11 59.82 -0.05 -19.02
CA GLY A 11 58.93 -1.06 -18.46
C GLY A 11 57.95 -0.48 -17.45
N LEU A 12 58.44 0.43 -16.60
CA LEU A 12 57.63 1.06 -15.54
C LEU A 12 56.55 1.99 -16.13
N PHE A 13 56.89 2.71 -17.21
CA PHE A 13 55.93 3.55 -17.95
C PHE A 13 54.81 2.74 -18.62
N ALA A 14 55.13 1.58 -19.19
CA ALA A 14 54.13 0.72 -19.82
C ALA A 14 53.11 0.17 -18.80
N ILE A 15 53.58 -0.28 -17.63
CA ILE A 15 52.71 -0.76 -16.54
C ILE A 15 51.83 0.38 -16.02
N PHE A 16 52.39 1.59 -15.87
CA PHE A 16 51.63 2.77 -15.47
C PHE A 16 50.51 3.10 -16.46
N MET A 17 50.81 3.08 -17.77
CA MET A 17 49.81 3.35 -18.82
C MET A 17 48.69 2.32 -18.84
N ILE A 18 48.98 1.02 -18.66
CA ILE A 18 47.94 -0.02 -18.60
C ILE A 18 47.01 0.21 -17.39
N LYS A 19 47.56 0.54 -16.22
CA LYS A 19 46.76 0.83 -15.02
C LYS A 19 45.94 2.11 -15.19
N LEU A 20 46.52 3.14 -15.79
CA LEU A 20 45.81 4.39 -16.09
C LEU A 20 44.62 4.12 -17.02
N SER A 21 44.81 3.33 -18.09
CA SER A 21 43.73 2.97 -19.01
C SER A 21 42.62 2.17 -18.33
N LEU A 22 42.94 1.26 -17.40
CA LEU A 22 41.92 0.54 -16.62
C LEU A 22 41.13 1.48 -15.71
N VAL A 23 41.80 2.41 -15.03
CA VAL A 23 41.13 3.40 -14.16
C VAL A 23 40.26 4.34 -14.98
N VAL A 24 40.75 4.85 -16.12
CA VAL A 24 39.95 5.67 -17.04
C VAL A 24 38.78 4.88 -17.61
N GLY A 25 38.96 3.59 -17.90
CA GLY A 25 37.87 2.71 -18.31
C GLY A 25 36.78 2.59 -17.23
N VAL A 26 37.16 2.29 -15.99
CA VAL A 26 36.21 2.22 -14.87
C VAL A 26 35.51 3.56 -14.64
N LEU A 27 36.23 4.67 -14.67
CA LEU A 27 35.65 6.01 -14.51
C LEU A 27 34.73 6.39 -15.67
N ALA A 28 35.04 6.01 -16.91
CA ALA A 28 34.16 6.22 -18.05
C ALA A 28 32.87 5.38 -17.93
N PHE A 29 32.97 4.13 -17.47
CA PHE A 29 31.80 3.30 -17.20
C PHE A 29 30.95 3.84 -16.04
N GLN A 30 31.58 4.37 -14.98
CA GLN A 30 30.87 5.03 -13.88
C GLN A 30 30.25 6.36 -14.31
N ALA A 31 30.93 7.14 -15.15
CA ALA A 31 30.42 8.40 -15.69
C ALA A 31 29.23 8.20 -16.66
N CYS A 32 29.15 7.07 -17.36
CA CYS A 32 27.97 6.72 -18.14
C CYS A 32 26.76 6.28 -17.27
N GLN A 33 26.95 6.02 -15.96
CA GLN A 33 25.83 5.72 -15.04
C GLN A 33 25.22 6.98 -14.39
N THR A 34 25.81 8.16 -14.61
CA THR A 34 25.38 9.40 -13.93
C THR A 34 24.06 10.01 -14.44
N GLU A 35 23.50 9.53 -15.56
CA GLU A 35 22.13 9.91 -16.02
C GLU A 35 21.04 9.51 -15.01
N SER A 36 21.33 8.60 -14.07
CA SER A 36 20.41 8.19 -13.00
C SER A 36 20.05 9.28 -11.98
N THR A 37 20.77 10.41 -11.96
CA THR A 37 20.58 11.41 -10.89
C THR A 37 19.30 12.23 -11.08
N PHE A 38 18.93 12.54 -12.33
CA PHE A 38 17.72 13.31 -12.65
C PHE A 38 16.46 12.48 -12.49
N ASP A 39 16.47 11.22 -12.95
CA ASP A 39 15.34 10.30 -12.81
C ASP A 39 15.03 9.99 -11.34
N ASN A 40 16.06 9.93 -10.49
CA ASN A 40 15.88 9.73 -9.05
C ASN A 40 15.22 10.94 -8.36
N GLU A 41 15.53 12.17 -8.78
CA GLU A 41 14.93 13.39 -8.21
C GLU A 41 13.43 13.45 -8.51
N VAL A 42 13.04 13.20 -9.77
CA VAL A 42 11.63 13.17 -10.19
C VAL A 42 10.86 12.04 -9.49
N GLN A 43 11.48 10.88 -9.29
CA GLN A 43 10.84 9.77 -8.57
C GLN A 43 10.66 10.06 -7.09
N GLU A 44 11.66 10.64 -6.42
CA GLU A 44 11.53 11.02 -5.00
C GLU A 44 10.53 12.16 -4.82
N GLU A 45 10.43 13.11 -5.76
CA GLU A 45 9.39 14.15 -5.74
C GLU A 45 7.99 13.52 -5.86
N ALA A 46 7.76 12.65 -6.84
CA ALA A 46 6.47 11.98 -7.02
C ALA A 46 6.08 11.10 -5.81
N LYS A 47 7.06 10.42 -5.21
CA LYS A 47 6.88 9.68 -3.95
C LYS A 47 6.48 10.60 -2.80
N THR A 48 7.16 11.73 -2.64
CA THR A 48 6.87 12.71 -1.60
C THR A 48 5.47 13.29 -1.76
N ASN A 49 5.09 13.65 -2.99
CA ASN A 49 3.76 14.16 -3.31
C ASN A 49 2.68 13.12 -2.99
N PHE A 50 2.87 11.87 -3.42
CA PHE A 50 1.95 10.80 -3.12
C PHE A 50 1.78 10.57 -1.61
N LEU A 51 2.87 10.53 -0.83
CA LEU A 51 2.78 10.35 0.62
C LEU A 51 2.08 11.53 1.31
N ALA A 52 2.30 12.76 0.83
CA ALA A 52 1.59 13.93 1.33
C ALA A 52 0.08 13.88 1.01
N ALA A 53 -0.27 13.52 -0.23
CA ALA A 53 -1.66 13.33 -0.64
C ALA A 53 -2.35 12.20 0.15
N LEU A 54 -1.60 11.14 0.48
CA LEU A 54 -2.07 10.02 1.29
C LEU A 54 -2.32 10.43 2.74
N GLN A 55 -1.44 11.26 3.32
CA GLN A 55 -1.64 11.80 4.67
C GLN A 55 -2.87 12.73 4.72
N GLU A 56 -3.05 13.59 3.72
CA GLU A 56 -4.25 14.43 3.62
C GLU A 56 -5.52 13.59 3.42
N THR A 57 -5.44 12.55 2.59
CA THR A 57 -6.53 11.58 2.39
C THR A 57 -6.90 10.91 3.71
N ASN A 58 -5.92 10.46 4.50
CA ASN A 58 -6.17 9.86 5.82
C ASN A 58 -6.87 10.85 6.77
N GLN A 59 -6.44 12.12 6.81
CA GLN A 59 -7.12 13.15 7.61
C GLN A 59 -8.58 13.33 7.18
N ARG A 60 -8.84 13.43 5.88
CA ARG A 60 -10.21 13.56 5.34
C ARG A 60 -11.06 12.33 5.65
N LEU A 61 -10.51 11.12 5.52
CA LEU A 61 -11.19 9.88 5.87
C LEU A 61 -11.58 9.86 7.35
N GLN A 62 -10.70 10.33 8.24
CA GLN A 62 -10.99 10.39 9.67
C GLN A 62 -12.13 11.35 10.02
N GLU A 63 -12.40 12.36 9.19
CA GLU A 63 -13.47 13.33 9.40
C GLU A 63 -14.82 12.91 8.82
N ILE A 64 -14.88 11.77 8.09
CA ILE A 64 -16.13 11.30 7.49
C ILE A 64 -17.11 10.89 8.59
N VAL A 65 -18.22 11.62 8.68
CA VAL A 65 -19.34 11.32 9.58
C VAL A 65 -20.06 10.07 9.09
N ILE A 66 -20.25 9.12 10.01
CA ILE A 66 -20.93 7.85 9.79
C ILE A 66 -22.27 7.83 10.52
N SER A 67 -23.10 6.84 10.21
CA SER A 67 -24.35 6.61 10.96
C SER A 67 -24.40 5.16 11.44
N PRO A 68 -24.71 4.89 12.72
CA PRO A 68 -24.96 3.54 13.17
C PRO A 68 -26.10 2.89 12.36
N SER A 69 -25.87 1.67 11.87
CA SER A 69 -26.85 0.86 11.15
C SER A 69 -27.31 -0.30 12.03
N ALA A 70 -28.62 -0.53 12.07
CA ALA A 70 -29.19 -1.77 12.61
C ALA A 70 -28.81 -2.96 11.70
N THR A 71 -28.51 -4.12 12.29
CA THR A 71 -28.38 -5.37 11.54
C THR A 71 -29.71 -6.12 11.52
N LYS A 72 -29.95 -6.89 10.45
CA LYS A 72 -31.16 -7.70 10.28
C LYS A 72 -31.09 -8.90 11.26
N GLY A 73 -31.52 -8.66 12.51
CA GLY A 73 -31.38 -9.61 13.63
C GLY A 73 -31.51 -8.95 15.01
N ASP A 74 -31.39 -7.61 15.09
CA ASP A 74 -31.67 -6.84 16.30
C ASP A 74 -33.18 -6.76 16.58
N ILE A 75 -33.76 -7.83 17.15
CA ILE A 75 -35.18 -7.89 17.53
C ILE A 75 -35.43 -7.15 18.87
N LYS A 76 -34.44 -6.44 19.44
CA LYS A 76 -34.58 -5.74 20.73
C LYS A 76 -34.11 -4.29 20.66
N GLY A 77 -35.04 -3.40 20.36
CA GLY A 77 -34.88 -1.96 20.60
C GLY A 77 -35.19 -1.10 19.38
N SER A 78 -36.48 -0.86 19.16
CA SER A 78 -37.04 -0.07 18.06
C SER A 78 -36.75 1.45 18.13
N ASP A 79 -35.67 1.90 18.77
CA ASP A 79 -35.44 3.32 19.07
C ASP A 79 -34.12 3.90 18.52
N LEU A 80 -33.33 3.14 17.75
CA LEU A 80 -32.09 3.64 17.11
C LEU A 80 -32.26 3.97 15.61
N MET A 81 -33.48 4.21 15.15
CA MET A 81 -33.71 4.54 13.74
C MET A 81 -33.58 6.05 13.49
N LYS A 82 -32.42 6.48 13.00
CA LYS A 82 -32.37 7.56 12.01
C LYS A 82 -32.64 6.92 10.65
N GLU A 83 -33.91 6.94 10.23
CA GLU A 83 -34.26 6.71 8.83
C GLU A 83 -33.55 7.76 7.97
N ASN A 84 -32.48 7.37 7.29
CA ASN A 84 -31.79 8.27 6.37
C ASN A 84 -32.68 8.43 5.13
N THR A 85 -33.36 9.57 5.07
CA THR A 85 -34.45 9.87 4.13
C THR A 85 -33.98 10.55 2.84
N THR A 86 -32.72 10.35 2.45
CA THR A 86 -32.15 10.94 1.24
C THR A 86 -31.25 9.94 0.52
N GLU A 87 -31.25 9.98 -0.81
CA GLU A 87 -30.58 9.11 -1.81
C GLU A 87 -29.04 9.06 -1.73
N ILE A 88 -28.45 9.15 -0.54
CA ILE A 88 -27.02 9.00 -0.35
C ILE A 88 -26.71 7.51 -0.40
N THR A 89 -25.90 7.10 -1.37
CA THR A 89 -25.35 5.76 -1.43
C THR A 89 -24.46 5.55 -0.19
N THR A 90 -24.69 4.45 0.52
CA THR A 90 -23.88 4.06 1.69
C THR A 90 -23.39 2.63 1.53
N PHE A 91 -22.27 2.31 2.19
CA PHE A 91 -21.80 0.95 2.39
C PHE A 91 -21.89 0.57 3.86
N LYS A 92 -22.16 -0.70 4.13
CA LYS A 92 -22.24 -1.22 5.49
C LYS A 92 -20.90 -1.81 5.94
N MET A 93 -20.37 -1.28 7.03
CA MET A 93 -19.18 -1.82 7.70
C MET A 93 -19.55 -2.28 9.09
N CYS A 94 -19.11 -3.46 9.49
CA CYS A 94 -19.38 -4.02 10.81
C CYS A 94 -18.10 -4.36 11.55
N LEU A 95 -18.09 -4.11 12.86
CA LEU A 95 -17.05 -4.59 13.75
C LEU A 95 -17.45 -5.98 14.28
N LEU A 96 -16.52 -6.94 14.19
CA LEU A 96 -16.71 -8.27 14.78
C LEU A 96 -16.37 -8.21 16.27
N LEU A 97 -17.26 -8.69 17.14
CA LEU A 97 -16.86 -8.91 18.54
C LEU A 97 -15.94 -10.12 18.61
N ASN A 98 -14.78 -9.92 19.23
CA ASN A 98 -13.95 -11.05 19.63
C ASN A 98 -14.57 -11.72 20.87
N GLN A 99 -15.61 -12.54 20.67
CA GLN A 99 -16.25 -13.30 21.75
C GLN A 99 -15.50 -14.58 22.15
N ASP A 100 -14.34 -14.86 21.55
CA ASP A 100 -13.65 -16.15 21.73
C ASP A 100 -13.07 -16.39 23.13
N ASP A 101 -13.08 -15.40 24.03
CA ASP A 101 -12.73 -15.63 25.42
C ASP A 101 -13.75 -15.02 26.40
N THR A 102 -14.80 -15.79 26.68
CA THR A 102 -15.76 -15.50 27.78
C THR A 102 -15.11 -15.54 29.16
N ALA A 103 -13.87 -16.01 29.29
CA ALA A 103 -13.12 -16.08 30.53
C ALA A 103 -12.06 -14.97 30.66
N ASP A 104 -11.79 -14.18 29.62
CA ASP A 104 -10.87 -13.05 29.69
C ASP A 104 -11.57 -11.84 30.36
N PRO A 105 -11.18 -11.45 31.58
CA PRO A 105 -11.75 -10.30 32.27
C PRO A 105 -11.42 -8.95 31.59
N SER A 106 -10.53 -8.94 30.60
CA SER A 106 -10.29 -7.76 29.74
C SER A 106 -11.36 -7.59 28.65
N ASN A 107 -12.21 -8.61 28.41
CA ASN A 107 -13.29 -8.61 27.42
C ASN A 107 -14.55 -7.87 27.93
N THR A 108 -14.35 -6.72 28.60
CA THR A 108 -15.40 -5.94 29.28
C THR A 108 -15.89 -4.73 28.48
N GLY A 109 -15.30 -4.46 27.32
CA GLY A 109 -15.69 -3.33 26.47
C GLY A 109 -16.86 -3.68 25.57
N VAL A 110 -18.09 -3.63 26.07
CA VAL A 110 -19.22 -3.34 25.18
C VAL A 110 -18.96 -1.94 24.63
N ILE A 111 -18.47 -1.84 23.40
CA ILE A 111 -18.32 -0.55 22.72
C ILE A 111 -19.73 0.02 22.59
N ASP A 112 -19.93 1.24 23.07
CA ASP A 112 -21.19 1.95 22.85
C ASP A 112 -21.20 2.49 21.41
N PRO A 113 -22.07 2.00 20.52
CA PRO A 113 -22.11 2.48 19.13
C PRO A 113 -22.47 3.97 19.04
N THR A 114 -23.05 4.56 20.10
CA THR A 114 -23.42 5.98 20.12
C THR A 114 -22.23 6.90 20.36
N SER A 115 -21.05 6.36 20.69
CA SER A 115 -19.82 7.14 20.84
C SER A 115 -18.89 7.06 19.62
N VAL A 116 -19.37 6.54 18.50
CA VAL A 116 -18.60 6.42 17.25
C VAL A 116 -19.31 7.23 16.18
N ASP A 117 -18.77 8.41 15.90
CA ASP A 117 -19.35 9.41 14.99
C ASP A 117 -18.58 9.50 13.67
N THR A 118 -17.34 9.00 13.62
CA THR A 118 -16.49 9.11 12.44
C THR A 118 -15.89 7.79 11.97
N PHE A 119 -15.53 7.71 10.68
CA PHE A 119 -14.81 6.56 10.13
C PHE A 119 -13.48 6.31 10.83
N GLY A 120 -12.73 7.36 11.18
CA GLY A 120 -11.46 7.24 11.91
C GLY A 120 -11.61 6.55 13.26
N GLU A 121 -12.70 6.83 13.97
CA GLU A 121 -13.01 6.17 15.25
C GLU A 121 -13.32 4.69 15.07
N ILE A 122 -14.06 4.29 14.01
CA ILE A 122 -14.30 2.86 13.72
C ILE A 122 -12.98 2.12 13.61
N VAL A 123 -12.06 2.62 12.77
CA VAL A 123 -10.80 1.91 12.51
C VAL A 123 -9.89 1.93 13.72
N THR A 124 -9.85 3.04 14.47
CA THR A 124 -9.11 3.14 15.74
C THR A 124 -9.62 2.12 16.76
N ILE A 125 -10.94 2.01 16.92
CA ILE A 125 -11.57 1.06 17.83
C ILE A 125 -11.26 -0.37 17.38
N GLY A 126 -11.33 -0.64 16.07
CA GLY A 126 -10.92 -1.92 15.48
C GLY A 126 -9.51 -2.32 15.92
N ASN A 127 -8.54 -1.44 15.69
CA ASN A 127 -7.13 -1.67 16.05
C ASN A 127 -6.93 -1.86 17.56
N GLN A 128 -7.56 -1.03 18.40
CA GLN A 128 -7.43 -1.13 19.86
C GLN A 128 -8.02 -2.42 20.44
N THR A 129 -9.13 -2.88 19.86
CA THR A 129 -9.85 -4.06 20.35
C THR A 129 -9.39 -5.36 19.68
N GLY A 130 -8.46 -5.28 18.73
CA GLY A 130 -8.05 -6.41 17.89
C GLY A 130 -9.19 -6.94 17.03
N THR A 131 -10.25 -6.14 16.83
CA THR A 131 -11.38 -6.49 15.97
C THR A 131 -11.10 -5.97 14.57
N ARG A 132 -11.45 -6.76 13.55
CA ARG A 132 -11.26 -6.36 12.16
C ARG A 132 -12.56 -5.80 11.62
N PRO A 133 -12.56 -4.61 11.01
CA PRO A 133 -13.72 -4.14 10.27
C PRO A 133 -13.99 -5.10 9.11
N VAL A 134 -15.25 -5.53 8.99
CA VAL A 134 -15.73 -6.37 7.90
C VAL A 134 -16.71 -5.57 7.07
N ILE A 135 -16.47 -5.49 5.78
CA ILE A 135 -17.38 -4.87 4.83
C ILE A 135 -18.46 -5.90 4.49
N LEU A 136 -19.73 -5.51 4.62
CA LEU A 136 -20.87 -6.30 4.18
C LEU A 136 -21.38 -5.74 2.85
N ASP A 137 -21.32 -6.56 1.81
CA ASP A 137 -21.91 -6.24 0.51
C ASP A 137 -23.39 -6.67 0.50
N ASP A 138 -24.29 -5.71 0.74
CA ASP A 138 -25.74 -5.94 0.72
C ASP A 138 -26.26 -6.32 -0.70
N ALA A 139 -25.47 -6.09 -1.77
CA ALA A 139 -25.89 -6.37 -3.15
C ALA A 139 -25.93 -7.87 -3.48
N ASN A 140 -25.09 -8.67 -2.83
CA ASN A 140 -25.16 -10.12 -2.89
C ASN A 140 -25.88 -10.62 -1.65
N SER A 141 -27.22 -10.61 -1.72
CA SER A 141 -28.11 -11.20 -0.72
C SER A 141 -27.97 -12.73 -0.59
N ASP A 142 -26.85 -13.31 -1.00
CA ASP A 142 -26.43 -14.60 -0.51
C ASP A 142 -26.30 -14.41 0.99
N ILE A 143 -27.38 -14.81 1.66
CA ILE A 143 -27.54 -14.91 3.09
C ILE A 143 -26.16 -15.32 3.59
N ILE A 144 -25.42 -14.40 4.23
CA ILE A 144 -24.39 -14.81 5.18
C ILE A 144 -25.19 -15.73 6.06
N ALA A 145 -25.04 -17.04 5.82
CA ALA A 145 -26.02 -18.01 6.25
C ALA A 145 -26.27 -17.67 7.71
N ASN A 146 -27.53 -17.56 8.12
CA ASN A 146 -27.86 -17.43 9.54
C ASN A 146 -27.40 -18.66 10.35
N ASP A 147 -26.45 -19.46 9.86
CA ASP A 147 -25.43 -20.04 10.71
C ASP A 147 -24.66 -18.88 11.32
N PRO A 148 -24.95 -18.48 12.57
CA PRO A 148 -24.00 -17.68 13.29
C PRO A 148 -22.67 -18.42 13.19
N VAL A 149 -21.73 -17.85 12.45
CA VAL A 149 -20.38 -17.82 12.98
C VAL A 149 -20.58 -17.42 14.44
N ALA A 150 -20.09 -18.22 15.39
CA ALA A 150 -20.32 -17.99 16.82
C ALA A 150 -19.86 -16.59 17.31
N PHE A 151 -19.30 -15.80 16.40
CA PHE A 151 -19.02 -14.37 16.43
C PHE A 151 -20.28 -13.53 16.13
N GLY A 152 -20.87 -12.92 17.17
CA GLY A 152 -21.84 -11.84 16.96
C GLY A 152 -21.15 -10.59 16.42
N TYR A 153 -21.79 -9.87 15.49
CA TYR A 153 -21.39 -8.50 15.16
C TYR A 153 -21.65 -7.59 16.38
N SER A 154 -20.72 -6.70 16.75
CA SER A 154 -21.00 -5.70 17.81
C SER A 154 -21.89 -4.59 17.31
N MET A 155 -21.62 -4.13 16.10
CA MET A 155 -22.17 -2.89 15.55
C MET A 155 -21.84 -2.78 14.07
N CYS A 156 -22.74 -2.14 13.34
CA CYS A 156 -22.53 -1.78 11.96
C CYS A 156 -22.76 -0.29 11.75
N PHE A 157 -22.12 0.23 10.72
CA PHE A 157 -22.13 1.63 10.36
C PHE A 157 -22.39 1.76 8.86
N ASP A 158 -23.24 2.70 8.51
CA ASP A 158 -23.42 3.18 7.15
C ASP A 158 -22.37 4.25 6.87
N ILE A 159 -21.50 3.97 5.90
CA ILE A 159 -20.43 4.85 5.46
C ILE A 159 -20.87 5.50 4.15
N PRO A 160 -20.91 6.84 4.06
CA PRO A 160 -21.34 7.52 2.84
C PRO A 160 -20.27 7.36 1.74
N VAL A 161 -20.70 6.94 0.55
CA VAL A 161 -19.77 6.67 -0.56
C VAL A 161 -19.12 7.97 -1.06
N GLU A 162 -19.92 9.00 -1.32
CA GLU A 162 -19.43 10.22 -1.96
C GLU A 162 -18.30 10.91 -1.16
N PRO A 163 -18.44 11.16 0.15
CA PRO A 163 -17.35 11.74 0.94
C PRO A 163 -16.10 10.86 0.98
N THR A 164 -16.28 9.53 0.91
CA THR A 164 -15.16 8.58 0.85
C THR A 164 -14.41 8.68 -0.48
N VAL A 165 -15.14 8.83 -1.58
CA VAL A 165 -14.58 9.04 -2.93
C VAL A 165 -13.81 10.35 -2.97
N GLU A 166 -14.44 11.46 -2.54
CA GLU A 166 -13.85 12.79 -2.50
C GLU A 166 -12.57 12.85 -1.63
N ALA A 167 -12.55 12.13 -0.51
CA ALA A 167 -11.38 12.05 0.35
C ALA A 167 -10.18 11.40 -0.36
N MET A 168 -10.43 10.44 -1.26
CA MET A 168 -9.42 9.62 -1.93
C MET A 168 -8.89 10.21 -3.25
N GLU A 169 -9.56 11.22 -3.82
CA GLU A 169 -9.21 11.77 -5.15
C GLU A 169 -7.75 12.22 -5.26
N LEU A 170 -7.23 12.87 -4.21
CA LEU A 170 -5.84 13.36 -4.16
C LEU A 170 -4.84 12.20 -4.28
N SER A 171 -5.03 11.16 -3.47
CA SER A 171 -4.19 9.96 -3.50
C SER A 171 -4.25 9.24 -4.84
N ILE A 172 -5.41 9.24 -5.51
CA ILE A 172 -5.57 8.59 -6.82
C ILE A 172 -4.81 9.35 -7.89
N ALA A 173 -4.93 10.68 -7.90
CA ALA A 173 -4.21 11.52 -8.84
C ALA A 173 -2.69 11.33 -8.70
N ASP A 174 -2.17 11.36 -7.46
CA ASP A 174 -0.75 11.18 -7.23
C ASP A 174 -0.27 9.73 -7.38
N ALA A 175 -1.13 8.73 -7.17
CA ALA A 175 -0.82 7.34 -7.52
C ALA A 175 -0.57 7.21 -9.03
N LYS A 176 -1.38 7.85 -9.87
CA LYS A 176 -1.17 7.88 -11.32
C LYS A 176 0.16 8.56 -11.65
N ASN A 177 0.42 9.74 -11.09
CA ASN A 177 1.67 10.47 -11.29
C ASN A 177 2.88 9.61 -10.91
N TYR A 178 2.83 8.94 -9.76
CA TYR A 178 3.89 8.03 -9.33
C TYR A 178 4.10 6.86 -10.30
N LEU A 179 3.03 6.22 -10.76
CA LEU A 179 3.14 5.13 -11.73
C LEU A 179 3.75 5.58 -13.07
N ILE A 180 3.47 6.82 -13.49
CA ILE A 180 4.09 7.44 -14.67
C ILE A 180 5.59 7.64 -14.48
N THR A 181 6.04 8.11 -13.30
CA THR A 181 7.49 8.24 -13.02
C THR A 181 8.20 6.89 -12.94
N LYS A 182 7.46 5.82 -12.66
CA LYS A 182 7.93 4.43 -12.80
C LYS A 182 7.87 3.91 -14.25
N GLY A 183 7.54 4.76 -15.22
CA GLY A 183 7.64 4.46 -16.63
C GLY A 183 6.39 3.86 -17.26
N LEU A 184 5.26 3.76 -16.54
CA LEU A 184 3.96 3.51 -17.18
C LEU A 184 3.56 4.73 -18.02
N THR A 185 2.92 4.48 -19.15
CA THR A 185 2.30 5.55 -19.95
C THR A 185 0.84 5.73 -19.58
N GLU A 186 0.24 6.84 -19.99
CA GLU A 186 -1.21 7.05 -19.81
C GLU A 186 -2.05 5.98 -20.49
N SER A 187 -1.61 5.50 -21.66
CA SER A 187 -2.25 4.36 -22.29
C SER A 187 -2.09 3.08 -21.45
N ASP A 188 -0.93 2.87 -20.82
CA ASP A 188 -0.72 1.72 -19.93
C ASP A 188 -1.67 1.73 -18.74
N ILE A 189 -1.90 2.90 -18.13
CA ILE A 189 -2.80 3.08 -16.99
C ILE A 189 -4.26 2.92 -17.44
N GLN A 190 -4.67 3.56 -18.53
CA GLN A 190 -6.04 3.46 -19.06
C GLN A 190 -6.41 2.00 -19.42
N ASN A 191 -5.44 1.24 -19.93
CA ASN A 191 -5.64 -0.18 -20.22
C ASN A 191 -5.90 -1.04 -18.96
N LEU A 192 -5.57 -0.56 -17.76
CA LEU A 192 -5.92 -1.26 -16.50
C LEU A 192 -7.42 -1.18 -16.21
N PHE A 193 -8.09 -0.10 -16.64
CA PHE A 193 -9.52 0.12 -16.44
C PHE A 193 -10.39 -0.60 -17.48
N THR A 194 -9.76 -1.28 -18.43
CA THR A 194 -10.42 -2.13 -19.41
C THR A 194 -10.09 -3.59 -19.14
N ALA A 195 -11.09 -4.47 -19.22
CA ALA A 195 -10.86 -5.90 -19.15
C ALA A 195 -10.10 -6.38 -20.39
N ASP A 196 -9.07 -7.19 -20.20
CA ASP A 196 -8.24 -7.73 -21.28
C ASP A 196 -7.79 -9.18 -21.00
N ASN A 197 -6.87 -9.69 -21.82
CA ASN A 197 -6.34 -11.06 -21.69
C ASN A 197 -5.49 -11.27 -20.42
N GLU A 198 -5.16 -10.20 -19.69
CA GLU A 198 -4.30 -10.22 -18.51
C GLU A 198 -5.08 -10.00 -17.20
N GLY A 199 -6.36 -9.60 -17.27
CA GLY A 199 -7.29 -9.61 -16.13
C GLY A 199 -8.56 -8.79 -16.34
N GLY A 200 -9.40 -8.75 -15.31
CA GLY A 200 -10.60 -7.91 -15.28
C GLY A 200 -10.26 -6.41 -15.26
N ALA A 201 -11.26 -5.59 -15.59
CA ALA A 201 -11.19 -4.14 -15.39
C ALA A 201 -11.04 -3.85 -13.90
N ILE A 202 -10.22 -2.85 -13.58
CA ILE A 202 -10.09 -2.31 -12.22
C ILE A 202 -10.66 -0.89 -12.20
N GLU A 203 -11.01 -0.44 -11.01
CA GLU A 203 -11.36 0.97 -10.77
C GLU A 203 -10.13 1.79 -10.37
N GLU A 204 -10.18 3.12 -10.56
CA GLU A 204 -9.03 4.02 -10.36
C GLU A 204 -8.47 4.00 -8.93
N TYR A 205 -9.34 3.86 -7.93
CA TYR A 205 -8.94 3.81 -6.52
C TYR A 205 -8.04 2.62 -6.18
N ASN A 206 -8.05 1.56 -6.99
CA ASN A 206 -7.20 0.40 -6.78
C ASN A 206 -5.71 0.67 -7.08
N LEU A 207 -5.40 1.81 -7.70
CA LEU A 207 -4.01 2.23 -7.88
C LEU A 207 -3.35 2.58 -6.53
N VAL A 208 -4.10 3.17 -5.59
CA VAL A 208 -3.57 3.68 -4.32
C VAL A 208 -2.91 2.56 -3.49
N PRO A 209 -3.57 1.43 -3.18
CA PRO A 209 -2.92 0.34 -2.45
C PRO A 209 -1.67 -0.20 -3.14
N THR A 210 -1.69 -0.25 -4.47
CA THR A 210 -0.53 -0.75 -5.24
C THR A 210 0.67 0.17 -5.12
N VAL A 211 0.45 1.49 -5.20
CA VAL A 211 1.52 2.48 -5.04
C VAL A 211 2.06 2.49 -3.61
N MET A 212 1.19 2.39 -2.60
CA MET A 212 1.62 2.26 -1.20
C MET A 212 2.56 1.05 -1.02
N MET A 213 2.20 -0.10 -1.58
CA MET A 213 3.02 -1.31 -1.51
C MET A 213 4.34 -1.18 -2.30
N LEU A 214 4.32 -0.53 -3.47
CA LEU A 214 5.56 -0.25 -4.22
C LEU A 214 6.52 0.61 -3.42
N ILE A 215 6.03 1.70 -2.83
CA ILE A 215 6.86 2.59 -2.01
C ILE A 215 7.42 1.85 -0.79
N ALA A 216 6.60 1.06 -0.12
CA ALA A 216 7.04 0.27 1.02
C ALA A 216 8.13 -0.76 0.63
N GLU A 217 8.00 -1.40 -0.53
CA GLU A 217 9.03 -2.31 -1.04
C GLU A 217 10.33 -1.59 -1.42
N GLU A 218 10.23 -0.42 -2.05
CA GLU A 218 11.40 0.40 -2.37
C GLU A 218 12.14 0.90 -1.12
N GLN A 219 11.41 1.25 -0.05
CA GLN A 219 11.99 1.59 1.25
C GLN A 219 12.72 0.39 1.88
N ASN A 220 12.21 -0.83 1.69
CA ASN A 220 12.89 -2.05 2.14
C ASN A 220 14.17 -2.33 1.34
N GLU A 221 14.15 -2.22 0.01
CA GLU A 221 15.34 -2.46 -0.82
C GLU A 221 16.44 -1.41 -0.55
N ASN A 222 16.10 -0.12 -0.47
CA ASN A 222 17.07 0.95 -0.21
C ASN A 222 17.73 0.83 1.17
N SER A 223 17.04 0.26 2.15
CA SER A 223 17.62 -0.06 3.46
C SER A 223 18.69 -1.16 3.38
N THR A 224 18.61 -2.07 2.40
CA THR A 224 19.61 -3.13 2.17
C THR A 224 20.82 -2.69 1.32
N ALA A 225 20.69 -1.61 0.54
CA ALA A 225 21.79 -1.04 -0.24
C ALA A 225 22.84 -0.29 0.64
N SER A 226 22.52 -0.01 1.90
CA SER A 226 23.53 0.27 2.93
C SER A 226 24.08 -1.05 3.47
N VAL A 227 25.17 -1.52 2.88
CA VAL A 227 25.92 -2.71 3.35
C VAL A 227 26.55 -2.39 4.71
N ASN A 228 25.74 -2.43 5.76
CA ASN A 228 26.22 -2.46 7.13
C ASN A 228 26.58 -3.92 7.42
N PHE A 229 27.87 -4.26 7.23
CA PHE A 229 28.48 -5.56 7.53
C PHE A 229 28.26 -6.03 8.98
N MET A 230 27.69 -5.18 9.84
CA MET A 230 27.25 -5.49 11.19
C MET A 230 26.00 -6.39 11.24
N SER A 231 25.28 -6.57 10.13
CA SER A 231 24.10 -7.44 10.02
C SER A 231 24.40 -8.92 9.71
N LEU A 232 25.67 -9.27 9.45
CA LEU A 232 26.07 -10.68 9.28
C LEU A 232 26.04 -11.50 10.60
N PHE A 233 25.86 -10.83 11.74
CA PHE A 233 25.67 -11.46 13.05
C PHE A 233 24.55 -10.83 13.91
N GLY A 234 23.71 -9.97 13.32
CA GLY A 234 22.60 -9.33 14.01
C GLY A 234 21.39 -9.31 13.09
N GLN A 235 20.30 -9.94 13.53
CA GLN A 235 19.03 -9.96 12.78
C GLN A 235 18.55 -8.54 12.52
N ASN A 236 18.57 -8.11 11.24
CA ASN A 236 17.93 -6.86 10.84
C ASN A 236 16.42 -7.09 10.69
N ALA A 237 15.68 -6.54 11.65
CA ALA A 237 14.24 -6.63 11.85
C ALA A 237 13.39 -5.77 10.88
N HIS A 238 13.69 -5.79 9.58
CA HIS A 238 12.93 -5.01 8.58
C HIS A 238 12.28 -5.85 7.47
N ALA A 239 12.80 -7.05 7.18
CA ALA A 239 12.07 -8.03 6.35
C ALA A 239 10.77 -8.52 7.03
N SER A 240 10.62 -8.30 8.34
CA SER A 240 9.42 -8.67 9.08
C SER A 240 8.29 -7.65 8.95
N ARG A 241 8.56 -6.35 8.73
CA ARG A 241 7.52 -5.32 8.80
C ARG A 241 6.56 -5.36 7.63
N LEU A 242 7.04 -5.41 6.38
CA LEU A 242 6.12 -5.52 5.23
C LEU A 242 5.32 -6.83 5.26
N GLY A 243 5.94 -7.96 5.63
CA GLY A 243 5.24 -9.24 5.78
C GLY A 243 4.24 -9.24 6.93
N GLN A 244 4.49 -8.48 8.00
CA GLN A 244 3.57 -8.32 9.15
C GLN A 244 2.45 -7.31 8.86
N CYS A 245 2.73 -6.26 8.08
CA CYS A 245 1.81 -5.15 7.78
C CYS A 245 0.93 -5.43 6.56
N ALA A 246 1.54 -5.85 5.45
CA ALA A 246 0.83 -6.13 4.22
C ALA A 246 0.23 -7.54 4.20
N GLY A 247 0.78 -8.44 5.04
CA GLY A 247 0.45 -9.86 5.08
C GLY A 247 0.69 -10.58 3.74
N ASP A 248 0.85 -11.90 3.76
CA ASP A 248 0.90 -12.72 2.53
C ASP A 248 -0.36 -12.60 1.62
N ALA A 249 -1.34 -11.80 2.04
CA ALA A 249 -2.68 -11.67 1.49
C ALA A 249 -2.83 -10.72 0.30
N LEU A 250 -1.85 -9.87 -0.06
CA LEU A 250 -2.01 -8.92 -1.19
C LEU A 250 -1.15 -9.21 -2.43
N GLY A 251 -0.33 -10.26 -2.39
CA GLY A 251 0.46 -10.68 -3.55
C GLY A 251 1.78 -9.92 -3.69
N ILE A 252 2.39 -9.60 -2.54
CA ILE A 252 3.71 -8.94 -2.37
C ILE A 252 4.77 -9.51 -3.32
N SER A 253 4.76 -10.83 -3.58
CA SER A 253 5.73 -11.46 -4.49
C SER A 253 5.73 -10.92 -5.91
N ALA A 254 4.59 -10.42 -6.42
CA ALA A 254 4.54 -9.79 -7.73
C ALA A 254 5.12 -8.37 -7.72
N ILE A 255 4.96 -7.64 -6.61
CA ILE A 255 5.46 -6.28 -6.45
C ILE A 255 6.98 -6.29 -6.24
N ALA A 256 7.49 -7.19 -5.39
CA ALA A 256 8.92 -7.39 -5.18
C ALA A 256 9.65 -7.73 -6.50
N GLU A 257 9.07 -8.60 -7.33
CA GLU A 257 9.66 -8.94 -8.63
C GLU A 257 9.67 -7.74 -9.60
N VAL A 258 8.65 -6.88 -9.54
CA VAL A 258 8.57 -5.66 -10.35
C VAL A 258 9.64 -4.65 -9.97
N VAL A 259 9.86 -4.44 -8.67
CA VAL A 259 10.90 -3.54 -8.16
C VAL A 259 12.28 -4.07 -8.60
N ARG A 260 12.53 -5.38 -8.44
CA ARG A 260 13.80 -6.02 -8.82
C ARG A 260 14.12 -5.97 -10.31
N LEU A 261 13.13 -6.19 -11.19
CA LEU A 261 13.34 -6.22 -12.64
C LEU A 261 13.40 -4.83 -13.28
N GLY A 262 12.97 -3.80 -12.56
CA GLY A 262 12.82 -2.46 -13.07
C GLY A 262 11.58 -2.32 -13.96
N VAL A 263 10.76 -1.34 -13.63
CA VAL A 263 9.47 -1.09 -14.29
C VAL A 263 9.62 -0.58 -15.73
N ASN A 264 10.79 -0.03 -16.09
CA ASN A 264 11.05 0.51 -17.43
C ASN A 264 11.15 -0.55 -18.54
N SER A 265 11.36 -1.82 -18.19
CA SER A 265 11.40 -2.89 -19.19
C SER A 265 9.97 -3.30 -19.61
N SER A 266 9.79 -3.75 -20.86
CA SER A 266 8.48 -4.25 -21.31
C SER A 266 7.96 -5.41 -20.44
N ALA A 267 8.86 -6.23 -19.89
CA ALA A 267 8.54 -7.29 -18.95
C ALA A 267 8.12 -6.72 -17.58
N GLY A 268 8.86 -5.73 -17.06
CA GLY A 268 8.56 -5.03 -15.81
C GLY A 268 7.20 -4.34 -15.84
N LYS A 269 6.89 -3.59 -16.91
CA LYS A 269 5.56 -2.98 -17.11
C LYS A 269 4.44 -4.02 -17.07
N LYS A 270 4.63 -5.14 -17.77
CA LYS A 270 3.64 -6.23 -17.80
C LYS A 270 3.44 -6.87 -16.43
N LEU A 271 4.53 -7.09 -15.69
CA LEU A 271 4.47 -7.59 -14.33
C LEU A 271 3.79 -6.60 -13.38
N LEU A 272 4.08 -5.31 -13.51
CA LEU A 272 3.47 -4.26 -12.70
C LEU A 272 1.96 -4.19 -12.94
N LYS A 273 1.52 -4.18 -14.20
CA LYS A 273 0.09 -4.23 -14.54
C LYS A 273 -0.61 -5.45 -13.92
N LYS A 274 0.05 -6.61 -13.99
CA LYS A 274 -0.48 -7.84 -13.37
C LYS A 274 -0.53 -7.76 -11.84
N ALA A 275 0.46 -7.13 -11.22
CA ALA A 275 0.47 -6.88 -9.79
C ALA A 275 -0.68 -5.96 -9.39
N ILE A 276 -0.85 -4.82 -10.09
CA ILE A 276 -1.97 -3.88 -9.87
C ILE A 276 -3.30 -4.61 -9.96
N ARG A 277 -3.55 -5.40 -11.03
CA ARG A 277 -4.80 -6.16 -11.17
C ARG A 277 -5.02 -7.18 -10.06
N LYS A 278 -3.94 -7.82 -9.58
CA LYS A 278 -4.03 -8.78 -8.48
C LYS A 278 -4.40 -8.10 -7.16
N VAL A 279 -3.82 -6.93 -6.89
CA VAL A 279 -4.18 -6.10 -5.73
C VAL A 279 -5.63 -5.65 -5.84
N ALA A 280 -6.02 -5.09 -6.99
CA ALA A 280 -7.38 -4.64 -7.27
C ALA A 280 -8.43 -5.75 -7.15
N SER A 281 -8.10 -7.00 -7.52
CA SER A 281 -9.02 -8.12 -7.38
C SER A 281 -9.33 -8.51 -5.92
N ARG A 282 -8.56 -7.97 -4.97
CA ARG A 282 -8.67 -8.26 -3.53
C ARG A 282 -9.21 -7.08 -2.73
N THR A 283 -9.27 -5.89 -3.31
CA THR A 283 -9.83 -4.70 -2.68
C THR A 283 -11.35 -4.71 -2.79
N LEU A 284 -12.03 -4.56 -1.66
CA LEU A 284 -13.49 -4.61 -1.56
C LEU A 284 -14.13 -3.24 -1.86
N GLY A 285 -13.76 -2.63 -2.98
CA GLY A 285 -14.27 -1.29 -3.34
C GLY A 285 -13.52 -0.13 -2.67
N TRP A 286 -14.12 1.07 -2.77
CA TRP A 286 -13.59 2.31 -2.15
C TRP A 286 -13.37 2.17 -0.65
N VAL A 287 -14.31 1.52 0.05
CA VAL A 287 -14.21 1.29 1.49
C VAL A 287 -13.04 0.35 1.81
N GLY A 288 -12.88 -0.73 1.04
CA GLY A 288 -11.75 -1.63 1.21
C GLY A 288 -10.40 -0.93 1.01
N VAL A 289 -10.34 0.01 0.06
CA VAL A 289 -9.14 0.85 -0.13
C VAL A 289 -8.94 1.84 1.01
N ALA A 290 -9.99 2.49 1.51
CA ALA A 290 -9.89 3.41 2.64
C ALA A 290 -9.38 2.71 3.92
N ILE A 291 -9.91 1.52 4.23
CA ILE A 291 -9.40 0.68 5.33
C ILE A 291 -7.93 0.34 5.09
N PHE A 292 -7.59 -0.11 3.88
CA PHE A 292 -6.21 -0.46 3.55
C PHE A 292 -5.27 0.74 3.73
N VAL A 293 -5.66 1.93 3.27
CA VAL A 293 -4.89 3.16 3.44
C VAL A 293 -4.60 3.38 4.92
N TYR A 294 -5.64 3.34 5.77
CA TYR A 294 -5.52 3.54 7.21
C TYR A 294 -4.63 2.47 7.87
N GLU A 295 -4.96 1.19 7.73
CA GLU A 295 -4.26 0.10 8.42
C GLU A 295 -2.82 -0.04 7.96
N PHE A 296 -2.59 0.06 6.64
CA PHE A 296 -1.26 -0.12 6.09
C PHE A 296 -0.35 1.06 6.43
N GLY A 297 -0.84 2.30 6.35
CA GLY A 297 0.00 3.45 6.69
C GLY A 297 0.31 3.56 8.18
N ASP A 298 -0.65 3.20 9.06
CA ASP A 298 -0.40 3.06 10.51
C ASP A 298 0.68 2.00 10.77
N CYS A 299 0.56 0.83 10.12
CA CYS A 299 1.55 -0.24 10.28
C CYS A 299 2.94 0.14 9.74
N MET A 300 2.99 0.98 8.71
CA MET A 300 4.24 1.50 8.13
C MET A 300 4.79 2.73 8.86
N ASP A 301 4.15 3.20 9.94
CA ASP A 301 4.55 4.39 10.72
C ASP A 301 4.61 5.65 9.83
N TRP A 302 3.64 5.78 8.92
CA TRP A 302 3.49 6.97 8.07
C TRP A 302 2.69 8.09 8.76
N TRP A 303 1.99 7.77 9.85
CA TRP A 303 1.33 8.69 10.77
C TRP A 303 1.29 8.09 12.18
#